data_AF-A0A5M3XHJ6-F1
#
_entry.id   AF-A0A5M3XHJ6-F1
#
_cell.length_a   1.000
_cell.length_b   1.000
_cell.length_c   1.000
_cell.angle_alpha   90.00
_cell.angle_beta   90.00
_cell.angle_gamma   90.00
#
_symmetry.space_group_name_H-M   'P 1'
#
loop_
_entity.id
_entity.type
_entity.pdbx_description
1 polymer ?
#
loop_
_entity_poly.entity_id
_entity_poly.type
_entity_poly.pdbx_seq_one_letter_code
_entity_poly.pdbx_strand_id
1 'polypeptide(L)'
;MNDADRTVHRLVAAIAPDPGPGLTPLARELFEEITAEPIPARARWSLATLWPRRWFAVPVVAVLAVGTVVLGWVFPAVLGVGPTPASALDIRPAGNFYIVTVRDIFADPDVYRSELASRGLDITLILLPAAPEDVDAVIVANDDPRRKGKFSFSDGGIGTVEKPGFCGRWAGCPIGLKIPVGYPYKTRILLGREARRGERIQMVQSDVRPLEVAGEPFYCLDYYNKPVSEIRNMLLVQGVTIEPEFVYTFKEKAMDIRPSAPDDWYVHNGAITRGGRPYLFVGATPYAIPPGRRIIDGCPAG
;
A
#
# COMPACT_ATOMS: atom_id res chain seq x y z
N MET A 1 16.98 32.73 -23.82
CA MET A 1 15.82 32.90 -22.92
C MET A 1 14.88 33.87 -23.60
N ASN A 2 13.75 33.37 -24.09
CA ASN A 2 12.91 34.09 -25.05
C ASN A 2 11.96 35.04 -24.31
N ASP A 3 11.48 36.07 -25.02
CA ASP A 3 10.63 37.14 -24.45
C ASP A 3 9.30 36.62 -23.88
N ALA A 4 8.85 35.46 -24.37
CA ALA A 4 7.71 34.72 -23.85
C ALA A 4 7.93 34.24 -22.40
N ASP A 5 9.11 33.69 -22.06
CA ASP A 5 9.42 33.20 -20.70
C ASP A 5 9.42 34.36 -19.69
N ARG A 6 9.89 35.53 -20.13
CA ARG A 6 9.96 36.73 -19.29
C ARG A 6 8.57 37.26 -18.96
N THR A 7 7.64 37.16 -19.90
CA THR A 7 6.24 37.57 -19.73
C THR A 7 5.48 36.64 -18.79
N VAL A 8 5.70 35.32 -18.92
CA VAL A 8 5.10 34.32 -18.03
C VAL A 8 5.60 34.50 -16.59
N HIS A 9 6.91 34.67 -16.38
CA HIS A 9 7.44 34.91 -15.04
C HIS A 9 6.88 36.20 -14.39
N ARG A 10 6.64 37.24 -15.18
CA ARG A 10 6.07 38.50 -14.68
C ARG A 10 4.61 38.36 -14.27
N LEU A 11 3.84 37.59 -15.03
CA LEU A 11 2.43 37.29 -14.71
C LEU A 11 2.32 36.39 -13.47
N VAL A 12 3.18 35.37 -13.35
CA VAL A 12 3.21 34.46 -12.19
C VAL A 12 3.60 35.21 -10.91
N ALA A 13 4.61 36.07 -10.97
CA ALA A 13 5.04 36.87 -9.82
C ALA A 13 3.99 37.88 -9.34
N ALA A 14 3.08 38.32 -10.22
CA ALA A 14 1.99 39.22 -9.86
C ALA A 14 0.79 38.50 -9.21
N ILE A 15 0.61 37.20 -9.48
CA ILE A 15 -0.52 36.40 -8.97
C ILE A 15 -0.21 35.82 -7.59
N ALA A 16 1.03 35.43 -7.34
CA ALA A 16 1.47 34.85 -6.09
C ALA A 16 2.82 35.46 -5.67
N PRO A 17 2.82 36.63 -5.00
CA PRO A 17 4.05 37.15 -4.42
C PRO A 17 4.61 36.11 -3.45
N ASP A 18 5.88 35.78 -3.62
CA ASP A 18 6.61 34.80 -2.81
C ASP A 18 6.43 35.14 -1.32
N PRO A 19 5.85 34.24 -0.49
CA PRO A 19 5.50 34.57 0.89
C PRO A 19 6.72 34.72 1.81
N GLY A 20 7.94 34.67 1.27
CA GLY A 20 9.18 34.80 2.02
C GLY A 20 9.37 33.68 3.06
N PRO A 21 10.50 33.68 3.77
CA PRO A 21 10.73 32.74 4.86
C PRO A 21 9.94 33.19 6.10
N GLY A 22 8.70 32.71 6.24
CA GLY A 22 7.88 32.94 7.43
C GLY A 22 6.44 32.43 7.28
N LEU A 23 5.82 32.04 8.39
CA LEU A 23 4.37 31.77 8.42
C LEU A 23 3.63 33.08 8.10
N THR A 24 2.78 33.06 7.08
CA THR A 24 1.93 34.22 6.77
C THR A 24 1.03 34.53 7.98
N PRO A 25 0.59 35.79 8.15
CA PRO A 25 -0.31 36.16 9.25
C PRO A 25 -1.54 35.25 9.34
N LEU A 26 -2.12 34.90 8.19
CA LEU A 26 -3.25 33.97 8.08
C LEU A 26 -2.90 32.55 8.54
N ALA A 27 -1.73 32.04 8.20
CA ALA A 27 -1.28 30.71 8.63
C ALA A 27 -1.05 30.65 10.14
N ARG A 28 -0.64 31.77 10.75
CA ARG A 28 -0.47 31.91 12.20
C ARG A 28 -1.82 31.97 12.92
N GLU A 29 -2.77 32.72 12.37
CA GLU A 29 -4.13 32.88 12.91
C GLU A 29 -4.88 31.53 12.89
N LEU A 30 -4.76 30.76 11.80
CA LEU A 30 -5.32 29.41 11.70
C LEU A 30 -4.65 28.43 12.67
N PHE A 31 -3.34 28.56 12.91
CA PHE A 31 -2.63 27.71 13.86
C PHE A 31 -3.04 28.00 15.31
N GLU A 32 -3.23 29.27 15.66
CA GLU A 32 -3.76 29.68 16.96
C GLU A 32 -5.20 29.20 17.16
N GLU A 33 -6.04 29.24 16.13
CA GLU A 33 -7.42 28.74 16.19
C GLU A 33 -7.48 27.22 16.44
N ILE A 34 -6.67 26.44 15.72
CA ILE A 34 -6.58 24.98 15.90
C ILE A 34 -6.02 24.59 17.27
N THR A 35 -5.08 25.38 17.81
CA THR A 35 -4.48 25.09 19.12
C THR A 35 -5.31 25.62 20.30
N ALA A 36 -6.22 26.55 20.06
CA ALA A 36 -7.10 27.11 21.07
C ALA A 36 -8.37 26.29 21.33
N GLU A 37 -8.73 25.31 20.48
CA GLU A 37 -9.87 24.43 20.72
C GLU A 37 -9.59 23.43 21.87
N PRO A 38 -10.27 23.55 23.02
CA PRO A 38 -10.13 22.56 24.09
C PRO A 38 -10.87 21.27 23.72
N ILE A 39 -10.15 20.15 23.73
CA ILE A 39 -10.71 18.81 23.55
C ILE A 39 -11.74 18.56 24.68
N PRO A 40 -13.03 18.28 24.37
CA PRO A 40 -14.01 18.00 25.41
C PRO A 40 -13.64 16.72 26.16
N ALA A 41 -13.51 16.82 27.48
CA ALA A 41 -13.22 15.70 28.35
C ALA A 41 -14.31 14.62 28.21
N ARG A 42 -13.88 13.38 27.90
CA ARG A 42 -14.75 12.19 27.85
C ARG A 42 -15.50 12.02 29.18
N ALA A 43 -16.83 12.14 29.13
CA ALA A 43 -17.71 11.74 30.21
C ALA A 43 -17.53 10.25 30.51
N ARG A 44 -17.09 9.92 31.73
CA ARG A 44 -17.08 8.56 32.26
C ARG A 44 -18.52 8.08 32.43
N TRP A 45 -18.94 7.09 31.64
CA TRP A 45 -20.21 6.41 31.85
C TRP A 45 -20.03 5.34 32.92
N SER A 46 -20.56 5.59 34.11
CA SER A 46 -20.73 4.57 35.15
C SER A 46 -21.97 3.74 34.82
N LEU A 47 -21.74 2.48 34.46
CA LEU A 47 -22.77 1.43 34.46
C LEU A 47 -23.16 1.12 35.91
N ALA A 48 -24.38 1.48 36.29
CA ALA A 48 -25.06 0.89 37.42
C ALA A 48 -26.52 0.61 37.03
N THR A 49 -26.76 -0.66 36.73
CA THR A 49 -27.97 -1.44 37.02
C THR A 49 -29.11 -0.70 37.71
N LEU A 50 -30.32 -0.77 37.12
CA LEU A 50 -31.57 -1.22 37.76
C LEU A 50 -32.70 -1.24 36.70
N TRP A 51 -33.25 -2.43 36.44
CA TRP A 51 -34.51 -2.70 35.74
C TRP A 51 -35.53 -3.19 36.80
N PRO A 52 -36.84 -3.38 36.54
CA PRO A 52 -37.74 -2.83 35.51
C PRO A 52 -39.10 -2.35 36.10
N ARG A 53 -39.86 -1.48 35.42
CA ARG A 53 -41.31 -1.35 35.70
C ARG A 53 -42.15 -0.79 34.54
N ARG A 54 -42.67 -1.73 33.73
CA ARG A 54 -44.05 -1.88 33.22
C ARG A 54 -44.99 -0.65 33.07
N TRP A 55 -45.68 -0.64 31.90
CA TRP A 55 -46.96 0.01 31.48
C TRP A 55 -46.77 1.34 30.72
N PHE A 56 -47.37 1.65 29.55
CA PHE A 56 -48.63 1.27 28.89
C PHE A 56 -48.49 1.26 27.35
N ALA A 57 -49.38 0.51 26.69
CA ALA A 57 -49.67 0.57 25.26
C ALA A 57 -50.72 1.64 24.95
N VAL A 58 -50.60 2.37 23.82
CA VAL A 58 -51.71 2.81 22.93
C VAL A 58 -51.14 3.05 21.51
N PRO A 59 -51.81 2.61 20.42
CA PRO A 59 -51.40 2.75 19.02
C PRO A 59 -52.09 3.92 18.30
N VAL A 60 -51.49 4.56 17.29
CA VAL A 60 -52.21 5.33 16.25
C VAL A 60 -51.41 5.40 14.93
N VAL A 61 -51.98 4.73 13.91
CA VAL A 61 -52.23 5.13 12.50
C VAL A 61 -51.08 5.53 11.56
N ALA A 62 -51.09 4.85 10.41
CA ALA A 62 -50.29 5.02 9.21
C ALA A 62 -50.60 6.29 8.40
N VAL A 63 -49.60 6.81 7.69
CA VAL A 63 -49.79 7.59 6.46
C VAL A 63 -48.87 7.03 5.38
N LEU A 64 -49.49 6.47 4.33
CA LEU A 64 -48.90 6.18 3.04
C LEU A 64 -48.57 7.50 2.33
N ALA A 65 -47.33 7.68 1.89
CA ALA A 65 -46.98 8.64 0.86
C ALA A 65 -46.16 7.92 -0.22
N VAL A 66 -46.82 7.75 -1.37
CA VAL A 66 -46.28 7.23 -2.62
C VAL A 66 -45.46 8.31 -3.30
N GLY A 67 -44.26 7.93 -3.78
CA GLY A 67 -43.66 8.47 -5.01
C GLY A 67 -42.73 9.68 -4.85
N THR A 68 -41.44 9.48 -5.14
CA THR A 68 -40.76 10.08 -6.31
C THR A 68 -39.31 9.59 -6.37
N VAL A 69 -38.94 9.06 -7.54
CA VAL A 69 -37.56 8.73 -7.93
C VAL A 69 -36.85 10.06 -8.22
N VAL A 70 -35.84 10.40 -7.42
CA VAL A 70 -34.82 11.39 -7.79
C VAL A 70 -33.46 10.88 -7.31
N LEU A 71 -32.49 10.95 -8.22
CA LEU A 71 -31.09 10.56 -8.10
C LEU A 71 -30.43 11.08 -6.81
N GLY A 72 -30.10 10.15 -5.90
CA GLY A 72 -29.35 10.42 -4.67
C GLY A 72 -27.92 9.93 -4.74
N TRP A 73 -27.07 10.63 -5.50
CA TRP A 73 -25.72 10.88 -4.98
C TRP A 73 -25.94 11.69 -3.71
N VAL A 74 -25.41 11.20 -2.57
CA VAL A 74 -25.76 11.59 -1.20
C VAL A 74 -26.99 10.85 -0.66
N PHE A 75 -26.79 9.80 0.15
CA PHE A 75 -27.81 9.33 1.08
C PHE A 75 -27.25 9.21 2.52
N PRO A 76 -27.93 9.83 3.49
CA PRO A 76 -27.68 9.68 4.92
C PRO A 76 -28.24 8.36 5.44
N ALA A 77 -27.57 7.82 6.46
CA ALA A 77 -28.00 6.66 7.22
C ALA A 77 -29.29 6.94 8.01
N VAL A 78 -30.45 6.47 7.55
CA VAL A 78 -31.64 6.31 8.40
C VAL A 78 -32.45 5.10 7.89
N LEU A 79 -32.81 4.22 8.83
CA LEU A 79 -33.73 3.06 8.76
C LEU A 79 -33.08 1.68 8.49
N GLY A 80 -32.77 0.93 9.56
CA GLY A 80 -32.67 -0.54 9.46
C GLY A 80 -31.72 -1.28 10.43
N VAL A 81 -32.12 -1.39 11.70
CA VAL A 81 -31.90 -2.52 12.64
C VAL A 81 -30.48 -3.10 12.83
N GLY A 82 -29.89 -2.76 13.98
CA GLY A 82 -28.71 -3.41 14.58
C GLY A 82 -27.38 -2.76 14.20
N PRO A 83 -26.34 -2.81 15.06
CA PRO A 83 -24.99 -2.49 14.61
C PRO A 83 -24.63 -3.51 13.54
N THR A 84 -24.73 -3.12 12.26
CA THR A 84 -24.04 -3.83 11.20
C THR A 84 -22.57 -3.90 11.63
N PRO A 85 -21.94 -5.09 11.58
CA PRO A 85 -20.50 -5.14 11.79
C PRO A 85 -19.87 -4.13 10.83
N ALA A 86 -19.03 -3.24 11.37
CA ALA A 86 -18.37 -2.24 10.56
C ALA A 86 -17.52 -2.98 9.52
N SER A 87 -17.97 -2.97 8.27
CA SER A 87 -17.27 -3.63 7.16
C SER A 87 -15.93 -2.94 6.95
N ALA A 88 -14.86 -3.72 6.91
CA ALA A 88 -13.50 -3.20 6.70
C ALA A 88 -13.28 -2.79 5.23
N LEU A 89 -14.05 -3.35 4.30
CA LEU A 89 -14.07 -3.03 2.88
C LEU A 89 -15.44 -2.47 2.46
N ASP A 90 -15.43 -1.55 1.50
CA ASP A 90 -16.60 -1.27 0.65
C ASP A 90 -16.47 -2.09 -0.62
N ILE A 91 -17.40 -3.01 -0.89
CA ILE A 91 -17.38 -3.83 -2.10
C ILE A 91 -18.64 -3.56 -2.90
N ARG A 92 -18.50 -2.86 -4.03
CA ARG A 92 -19.62 -2.45 -4.89
C ARG A 92 -19.53 -3.12 -6.27
N PRO A 93 -20.61 -3.74 -6.77
CA PRO A 93 -20.64 -4.20 -8.15
C PRO A 93 -20.70 -3.01 -9.11
N ALA A 94 -19.90 -3.06 -10.18
CA ALA A 94 -19.86 -2.09 -11.26
C ALA A 94 -19.68 -2.82 -12.60
N GLY A 95 -20.80 -3.23 -13.21
CA GLY A 95 -20.79 -4.07 -14.41
C GLY A 95 -20.13 -5.42 -14.14
N ASN A 96 -19.07 -5.74 -14.88
CA ASN A 96 -18.31 -6.99 -14.77
C ASN A 96 -17.18 -6.94 -13.72
N PHE A 97 -17.18 -5.94 -12.85
CA PHE A 97 -16.14 -5.75 -11.83
C PHE A 97 -16.76 -5.49 -10.45
N TYR A 98 -16.00 -5.83 -9.42
CA TYR A 98 -16.13 -5.26 -8.09
C TYR A 98 -15.19 -4.08 -7.95
N ILE A 99 -15.71 -2.96 -7.45
CA ILE A 99 -14.91 -1.85 -6.93
C ILE A 99 -14.78 -2.06 -5.43
N VAL A 100 -13.55 -2.29 -4.99
CA VAL A 100 -13.21 -2.54 -3.59
C VAL A 100 -12.42 -1.36 -3.05
N THR A 101 -12.91 -0.71 -2.00
CA THR A 101 -12.16 0.34 -1.29
C THR A 101 -11.96 -0.06 0.17
N VAL A 102 -10.81 0.28 0.73
CA VAL A 102 -10.53 0.01 2.14
C VAL A 102 -11.17 1.10 3.00
N ARG A 103 -12.02 0.70 3.94
CA ARG A 103 -12.68 1.62 4.89
C ARG A 103 -11.94 1.70 6.22
N ASP A 104 -11.45 0.56 6.68
CA ASP A 104 -10.61 0.47 7.87
C ASP A 104 -9.27 -0.11 7.47
N ILE A 105 -8.21 0.71 7.52
CA ILE A 105 -6.84 0.33 7.15
C ILE A 105 -6.11 -0.47 8.25
N PHE A 106 -6.74 -0.65 9.41
CA PHE A 106 -6.16 -1.32 10.58
C PHE A 106 -6.97 -2.54 11.03
N ALA A 107 -7.96 -2.95 10.25
CA ALA A 107 -8.69 -4.18 10.51
C ALA A 107 -7.76 -5.41 10.41
N ASP A 108 -8.15 -6.49 11.08
CA ASP A 108 -7.42 -7.75 11.00
C ASP A 108 -7.44 -8.27 9.54
N PRO A 109 -6.31 -8.72 8.97
CA PRO A 109 -6.27 -9.29 7.63
C PRO A 109 -7.33 -10.37 7.35
N ASP A 110 -7.71 -11.15 8.35
CA ASP A 110 -8.73 -12.19 8.21
C ASP A 110 -10.13 -11.60 7.97
N VAL A 111 -10.40 -10.37 8.43
CA VAL A 111 -11.65 -9.65 8.14
C VAL A 111 -11.73 -9.31 6.67
N TYR A 112 -10.69 -8.71 6.07
CA TYR A 112 -10.66 -8.41 4.63
C TYR A 112 -10.86 -9.67 3.80
N ARG A 113 -10.17 -10.75 4.16
CA ARG A 113 -10.28 -12.04 3.48
C ARG A 113 -11.71 -12.58 3.55
N SER A 114 -12.35 -12.52 4.70
CA SER A 114 -13.73 -13.00 4.88
C SER A 114 -14.73 -12.19 4.03
N GLU A 115 -14.57 -10.87 3.96
CA GLU A 115 -15.43 -10.00 3.17
C GLU A 115 -15.26 -10.23 1.66
N LEU A 116 -14.03 -10.42 1.18
CA LEU A 116 -13.75 -10.77 -0.22
C LEU A 116 -14.27 -12.18 -0.55
N ALA A 117 -14.05 -13.16 0.34
CA ALA A 117 -14.53 -14.53 0.16
C ALA A 117 -16.06 -14.62 0.11
N SER A 118 -16.78 -13.73 0.80
CA SER A 118 -18.25 -13.62 0.71
C SER A 118 -18.74 -13.29 -0.71
N ARG A 119 -17.84 -12.79 -1.57
CA ARG A 119 -18.08 -12.49 -2.99
C ARG A 119 -17.49 -13.54 -3.94
N GLY A 120 -17.04 -14.69 -3.40
CA GLY A 120 -16.41 -15.75 -4.17
C GLY A 120 -14.99 -15.44 -4.63
N LEU A 121 -14.33 -14.45 -4.02
CA LEU A 121 -12.96 -14.07 -4.36
C LEU A 121 -11.97 -14.72 -3.37
N ASP A 122 -11.03 -15.54 -3.86
CA ASP A 122 -9.93 -16.08 -3.05
C ASP A 122 -8.75 -15.09 -3.03
N ILE A 123 -8.99 -13.93 -2.43
CA ILE A 123 -8.02 -12.83 -2.36
C ILE A 123 -7.65 -12.57 -0.90
N THR A 124 -6.35 -12.49 -0.65
CA THR A 124 -5.79 -12.04 0.63
C THR A 124 -5.27 -10.62 0.47
N LEU A 125 -5.91 -9.67 1.15
CA LEU A 125 -5.46 -8.28 1.21
C LEU A 125 -4.61 -8.06 2.46
N ILE A 126 -3.41 -7.51 2.28
CA ILE A 126 -2.44 -7.26 3.35
C ILE A 126 -2.03 -5.78 3.28
N LEU A 127 -2.22 -5.06 4.38
CA LEU A 127 -1.77 -3.67 4.48
C LEU A 127 -0.41 -3.60 5.16
N LEU A 128 0.56 -2.99 4.47
CA LEU A 128 1.94 -2.89 4.93
C LEU A 128 2.30 -1.44 5.24
N PRO A 129 3.02 -1.17 6.36
CA PRO A 129 3.62 0.14 6.59
C PRO A 129 4.52 0.54 5.41
N ALA A 130 4.26 1.70 4.83
CA ALA A 130 4.92 2.22 3.65
C ALA A 130 5.61 3.55 3.92
N ALA A 131 6.68 3.82 3.15
CA ALA A 131 7.26 5.15 3.07
C ALA A 131 6.24 6.13 2.45
N PRO A 132 6.33 7.45 2.68
CA PRO A 132 5.38 8.43 2.14
C PRO A 132 5.14 8.32 0.63
N GLU A 133 6.17 7.97 -0.14
CA GLU A 133 6.09 7.75 -1.59
C GLU A 133 5.40 6.45 -2.02
N ASP A 134 5.25 5.49 -1.10
CA ASP A 134 4.68 4.15 -1.31
C ASP A 134 3.31 3.97 -0.62
N VAL A 135 2.79 5.02 0.00
CA VAL A 135 1.40 5.03 0.48
C VAL A 135 0.48 4.84 -0.73
N ASP A 136 -0.54 4.02 -0.56
CA ASP A 136 -1.50 3.60 -1.58
C ASP A 136 -0.91 2.75 -2.72
N ALA A 137 0.39 2.45 -2.74
CA ALA A 137 0.95 1.56 -3.74
C ALA A 137 0.32 0.16 -3.64
N VAL A 138 0.15 -0.51 -4.78
CA VAL A 138 -0.52 -1.82 -4.87
C VAL A 138 0.41 -2.83 -5.55
N ILE A 139 0.67 -3.95 -4.88
CA ILE A 139 1.36 -5.11 -5.46
C ILE A 139 0.37 -6.24 -5.57
N VAL A 140 0.18 -6.75 -6.79
CA VAL A 140 -0.63 -7.94 -7.05
C VAL A 140 0.30 -9.13 -7.29
N ALA A 141 0.09 -10.19 -6.52
CA ALA A 141 0.82 -11.44 -6.63
C ALA A 141 -0.19 -12.59 -6.76
N ASN A 142 -0.28 -13.18 -7.94
CA ASN A 142 -1.19 -14.29 -8.24
C ASN A 142 -0.47 -15.63 -8.07
N ASP A 143 -1.16 -16.66 -7.61
CA ASP A 143 -0.63 -18.04 -7.68
C ASP A 143 -0.28 -18.38 -9.13
N ASP A 144 0.93 -18.90 -9.37
CA ASP A 144 1.37 -19.35 -10.69
C ASP A 144 0.84 -20.78 -10.94
N PRO A 145 -0.13 -20.97 -11.85
CA PRO A 145 -0.69 -22.30 -12.12
C PRO A 145 0.35 -23.26 -12.71
N ARG A 146 1.44 -22.75 -13.29
CA ARG A 146 2.53 -23.55 -13.86
C ARG A 146 3.57 -23.95 -12.82
N ARG A 147 3.57 -23.31 -11.63
CA ARG A 147 4.57 -23.50 -10.58
C ARG A 147 3.90 -23.50 -9.21
N LYS A 148 3.43 -24.67 -8.77
CA LYS A 148 2.78 -24.86 -7.45
C LYS A 148 3.59 -24.17 -6.33
N GLY A 149 2.92 -23.29 -5.60
CA GLY A 149 3.51 -22.57 -4.46
C GLY A 149 4.39 -21.37 -4.82
N LYS A 150 4.46 -20.95 -6.10
CA LYS A 150 5.13 -19.72 -6.51
C LYS A 150 4.11 -18.67 -6.94
N PHE A 151 4.42 -17.40 -6.67
CA PHE A 151 3.61 -16.26 -7.11
C PHE A 151 4.18 -15.65 -8.39
N SER A 152 3.29 -15.19 -9.26
CA SER A 152 3.59 -14.35 -10.42
C SER A 152 3.11 -12.93 -10.18
N PHE A 153 3.97 -11.94 -10.45
CA PHE A 153 3.61 -10.53 -10.45
C PHE A 153 2.97 -10.16 -11.78
N SER A 154 1.73 -10.59 -11.97
CA SER A 154 0.84 -10.07 -12.99
C SER A 154 -0.36 -9.44 -12.28
N ASP A 155 -0.98 -8.44 -12.88
CA ASP A 155 -2.24 -7.91 -12.38
C ASP A 155 -3.39 -8.93 -12.55
N GLY A 156 -3.25 -9.86 -13.50
CA GLY A 156 -4.28 -10.85 -13.82
C GLY A 156 -5.60 -10.21 -14.26
N GLY A 157 -5.59 -8.92 -14.63
CA GLY A 157 -6.79 -8.12 -14.88
C GLY A 157 -7.38 -7.41 -13.65
N ILE A 158 -6.73 -7.47 -12.48
CA ILE A 158 -7.04 -6.60 -11.33
C ILE A 158 -6.47 -5.19 -11.62
N GLY A 159 -7.35 -4.22 -11.83
CA GLY A 159 -6.95 -2.83 -11.99
C GLY A 159 -6.94 -2.07 -10.66
N THR A 160 -6.35 -0.89 -10.67
CA THR A 160 -6.52 0.13 -9.61
C THR A 160 -7.60 1.14 -10.01
N VAL A 161 -8.28 1.70 -9.01
CA VAL A 161 -9.13 2.88 -9.18
C VAL A 161 -8.32 4.08 -8.75
N GLU A 162 -8.03 4.97 -9.68
CA GLU A 162 -7.16 6.12 -9.45
C GLU A 162 -7.93 7.33 -8.94
N LYS A 163 -7.37 8.06 -7.98
CA LYS A 163 -7.85 9.40 -7.63
C LYS A 163 -7.44 10.40 -8.72
N PRO A 164 -8.31 11.33 -9.14
CA PRO A 164 -7.89 12.47 -9.97
C PRO A 164 -6.89 13.35 -9.20
N GLY A 165 -5.71 13.61 -9.78
CA GLY A 165 -4.69 14.49 -9.18
C GLY A 165 -3.26 14.12 -9.58
N PHE A 166 -2.28 14.91 -9.12
CA PHE A 166 -0.86 14.59 -9.27
C PHE A 166 -0.47 13.56 -8.23
N CYS A 167 -0.16 12.35 -8.70
CA CYS A 167 0.25 11.21 -7.88
C CYS A 167 1.75 10.95 -8.06
N GLY A 168 2.38 10.31 -7.07
CA GLY A 168 3.79 9.96 -7.12
C GLY A 168 4.16 9.20 -8.41
N ARG A 169 5.40 9.42 -8.88
CA ARG A 169 5.88 9.14 -10.25
C ARG A 169 5.78 7.69 -10.73
N TRP A 170 5.46 6.71 -9.88
CA TRP A 170 5.61 5.28 -10.19
C TRP A 170 4.40 4.38 -9.93
N ALA A 171 3.36 4.81 -9.20
CA ALA A 171 2.28 3.90 -8.77
C ALA A 171 0.83 4.43 -8.87
N GLY A 172 0.59 5.63 -9.43
CA GLY A 172 -0.74 6.24 -9.38
C GLY A 172 -1.14 6.63 -7.94
N CYS A 173 -2.40 7.02 -7.72
CA CYS A 173 -3.03 7.10 -6.40
C CYS A 173 -4.20 6.10 -6.34
N PRO A 174 -3.94 4.81 -6.09
CA PRO A 174 -4.99 3.82 -5.96
C PRO A 174 -5.86 4.13 -4.73
N ILE A 175 -7.10 4.57 -4.96
CA ILE A 175 -8.13 4.69 -3.90
C ILE A 175 -8.98 3.44 -3.76
N GLY A 176 -8.74 2.45 -4.63
CA GLY A 176 -9.45 1.18 -4.61
C GLY A 176 -8.92 0.21 -5.65
N LEU A 177 -9.49 -0.99 -5.63
CA LEU A 177 -9.19 -2.10 -6.52
C LEU A 177 -10.39 -2.35 -7.43
N LYS A 178 -10.11 -2.64 -8.69
CA LYS A 178 -11.10 -3.06 -9.69
C LYS A 178 -10.85 -4.53 -10.02
N ILE A 179 -11.66 -5.41 -9.44
CA ILE A 179 -11.48 -6.87 -9.53
C ILE A 179 -12.57 -7.46 -10.43
N PRO A 180 -12.24 -8.26 -11.46
CA PRO A 180 -13.24 -8.94 -12.28
C PRO A 180 -14.19 -9.81 -11.44
N VAL A 181 -15.49 -9.82 -11.79
CA VAL A 181 -16.44 -10.76 -11.18
C VAL A 181 -16.03 -12.18 -11.57
N GLY A 182 -16.02 -13.10 -10.60
CA GLY A 182 -15.61 -14.49 -10.81
C GLY A 182 -14.10 -14.68 -11.04
N TYR A 183 -13.29 -13.75 -10.54
CA TYR A 183 -11.84 -13.81 -10.64
C TYR A 183 -11.30 -15.17 -10.15
N PRO A 184 -10.61 -15.95 -11.00
CA PRO A 184 -10.40 -17.39 -10.76
C PRO A 184 -9.12 -17.70 -9.98
N TYR A 185 -8.26 -16.72 -9.76
CA TYR A 185 -6.94 -16.93 -9.17
C TYR A 185 -6.97 -16.69 -7.66
N LYS A 186 -6.19 -17.51 -6.95
CA LYS A 186 -5.79 -17.20 -5.60
C LYS A 186 -4.75 -16.10 -5.64
N THR A 187 -5.03 -14.98 -4.99
CA THR A 187 -4.24 -13.77 -5.15
C THR A 187 -3.94 -13.11 -3.82
N ARG A 188 -2.73 -12.56 -3.73
CA ARG A 188 -2.29 -11.70 -2.64
C ARG A 188 -2.17 -10.29 -3.17
N ILE A 189 -2.79 -9.36 -2.47
CA ILE A 189 -2.70 -7.94 -2.75
C ILE A 189 -2.02 -7.28 -1.56
N LEU A 190 -0.88 -6.65 -1.79
CA LEU A 190 -0.18 -5.83 -0.79
C LEU A 190 -0.55 -4.38 -1.07
N LEU A 191 -1.10 -3.69 -0.07
CA LEU A 191 -1.45 -2.28 -0.15
C LEU A 191 -0.59 -1.50 0.85
N GLY A 192 0.08 -0.45 0.36
CA GLY A 192 0.87 0.44 1.21
C GLY A 192 -0.04 1.34 2.04
N ARG A 193 0.12 1.32 3.37
CA ARG A 193 -0.51 2.29 4.26
C ARG A 193 0.54 3.17 4.91
N GLU A 194 0.14 4.34 5.38
CA GLU A 194 1.03 5.19 6.18
C GLU A 194 1.57 4.40 7.39
N ALA A 195 2.90 4.45 7.57
CA ALA A 195 3.57 3.83 8.69
C ALA A 195 3.34 4.65 9.97
N ARG A 196 2.98 3.99 11.07
CA ARG A 196 2.92 4.64 12.39
C ARG A 196 4.33 4.92 12.87
N ARG A 197 4.45 5.89 13.79
CA ARG A 197 5.73 6.20 14.42
C ARG A 197 6.35 4.95 15.06
N GLY A 198 7.56 4.61 14.62
CA GLY A 198 8.30 3.44 15.11
C GLY A 198 7.98 2.13 14.39
N GLU A 199 7.03 2.10 13.45
CA GLU A 199 6.86 0.95 12.56
C GLU A 199 8.01 0.88 11.56
N ARG A 200 8.50 -0.34 11.34
CA ARG A 200 9.44 -0.61 10.26
C ARG A 200 8.68 -0.60 8.93
N ILE A 201 9.20 0.13 7.96
CA ILE A 201 8.69 0.13 6.59
C ILE A 201 8.84 -1.28 6.00
N GLN A 202 7.76 -1.79 5.41
CA GLN A 202 7.68 -3.12 4.81
C GLN A 202 7.26 -3.06 3.34
N MET A 203 6.57 -1.99 2.92
CA MET A 203 6.31 -1.68 1.51
C MET A 203 7.53 -0.96 0.93
N VAL A 204 8.14 -1.51 -0.12
CA VAL A 204 9.35 -0.95 -0.75
C VAL A 204 9.24 -1.05 -2.28
N GLN A 205 8.30 -0.30 -2.86
CA GLN A 205 8.07 -0.30 -4.31
C GLN A 205 8.83 0.83 -4.99
N SER A 206 8.68 2.05 -4.49
CA SER A 206 9.29 3.26 -5.03
C SER A 206 10.66 3.55 -4.42
N ASP A 207 10.95 2.92 -3.27
CA ASP A 207 12.23 3.07 -2.58
C ASP A 207 13.34 2.19 -3.16
N VAL A 208 13.03 1.30 -4.12
CA VAL A 208 13.98 0.31 -4.61
C VAL A 208 14.46 0.57 -6.02
N ARG A 209 15.78 0.50 -6.22
CA ARG A 209 16.43 0.51 -7.54
C ARG A 209 17.05 -0.86 -7.84
N PRO A 210 17.24 -1.23 -9.12
CA PRO A 210 17.94 -2.47 -9.45
C PRO A 210 19.36 -2.48 -8.86
N LEU A 211 19.78 -3.63 -8.35
CA LEU A 211 21.13 -3.84 -7.78
C LEU A 211 22.24 -3.58 -8.80
N GLU A 212 21.98 -3.93 -10.05
CA GLU A 212 22.90 -3.85 -11.19
C GLU A 212 23.03 -2.46 -11.84
N VAL A 213 22.57 -1.38 -11.20
CA VAL A 213 22.73 -0.01 -11.74
C VAL A 213 24.14 0.51 -11.47
N ALA A 214 24.72 1.26 -12.43
CA ALA A 214 26.03 1.90 -12.25
C ALA A 214 26.06 2.78 -10.99
N GLY A 215 27.10 2.58 -10.16
CA GLY A 215 27.27 3.28 -8.89
C GLY A 215 26.70 2.54 -7.68
N GLU A 216 26.00 1.43 -7.87
CA GLU A 216 25.49 0.58 -6.80
C GLU A 216 26.48 -0.54 -6.41
N PRO A 217 26.42 -1.08 -5.17
CA PRO A 217 27.36 -2.09 -4.68
C PRO A 217 27.38 -3.42 -5.44
N PHE A 218 26.35 -3.70 -6.24
CA PHE A 218 26.22 -4.93 -7.03
C PHE A 218 26.45 -4.71 -8.52
N TYR A 219 26.89 -3.52 -8.92
CA TYR A 219 27.25 -3.23 -10.29
C TYR A 219 28.38 -4.17 -10.76
N CYS A 220 28.16 -4.84 -11.89
CA CYS A 220 29.06 -5.86 -12.44
C CYS A 220 29.32 -7.10 -11.57
N LEU A 221 28.49 -7.36 -10.55
CA LEU A 221 28.54 -8.61 -9.81
C LEU A 221 27.57 -9.63 -10.41
N ASP A 222 28.07 -10.80 -10.79
CA ASP A 222 27.21 -11.95 -11.08
C ASP A 222 26.74 -12.53 -9.75
N TYR A 223 25.53 -12.21 -9.29
CA TYR A 223 25.04 -12.68 -7.98
C TYR A 223 23.92 -13.72 -8.07
N TYR A 224 23.33 -13.91 -9.25
CA TYR A 224 22.22 -14.83 -9.44
C TYR A 224 22.65 -16.27 -9.20
N ASN A 225 21.86 -17.01 -8.41
CA ASN A 225 22.10 -18.39 -8.01
C ASN A 225 23.43 -18.66 -7.31
N LYS A 226 24.10 -17.63 -6.78
CA LYS A 226 25.27 -17.82 -5.91
C LYS A 226 24.84 -18.00 -4.46
N PRO A 227 25.58 -18.81 -3.68
CA PRO A 227 25.33 -18.95 -2.26
C PRO A 227 25.56 -17.62 -1.53
N VAL A 228 24.82 -17.38 -0.46
CA VAL A 228 24.91 -16.16 0.37
C VAL A 228 26.35 -15.94 0.88
N SER A 229 27.04 -17.01 1.24
CA SER A 229 28.47 -16.96 1.64
C SER A 229 29.36 -16.39 0.54
N GLU A 230 29.17 -16.81 -0.72
CA GLU A 230 29.95 -16.30 -1.85
C GLU A 230 29.65 -14.82 -2.11
N ILE A 231 28.38 -14.41 -2.01
CA ILE A 231 28.00 -12.99 -2.17
C ILE A 231 28.62 -12.12 -1.08
N ARG A 232 28.58 -12.53 0.18
CA ARG A 232 29.24 -11.77 1.26
C ARG A 232 30.73 -11.62 0.98
N ASN A 233 31.41 -12.68 0.54
CA ASN A 233 32.82 -12.62 0.17
C ASN A 233 33.07 -11.68 -1.01
N MET A 234 32.23 -11.71 -2.05
CA MET A 234 32.35 -10.81 -3.21
C MET A 234 32.19 -9.34 -2.81
N LEU A 235 31.20 -9.03 -1.96
CA LEU A 235 30.99 -7.68 -1.43
C LEU A 235 32.18 -7.20 -0.59
N LEU A 236 32.73 -8.06 0.28
CA LEU A 236 33.92 -7.76 1.07
C LEU A 236 35.13 -7.45 0.18
N VAL A 237 35.36 -8.22 -0.88
CA VAL A 237 36.45 -7.99 -1.85
C VAL A 237 36.28 -6.67 -2.59
N GLN A 238 35.04 -6.26 -2.88
CA GLN A 238 34.74 -4.96 -3.49
C GLN A 238 34.76 -3.78 -2.49
N GLY A 239 35.05 -4.03 -1.21
CA GLY A 239 35.07 -2.99 -0.19
C GLY A 239 33.69 -2.48 0.21
N VAL A 240 32.62 -3.22 -0.11
CA VAL A 240 31.27 -2.91 0.31
C VAL A 240 31.12 -3.29 1.77
N THR A 241 30.88 -2.31 2.63
CA THR A 241 30.76 -2.48 4.09
C THR A 241 29.31 -2.55 4.58
N ILE A 242 28.35 -2.35 3.68
CA ILE A 242 26.92 -2.38 4.00
C ILE A 242 26.44 -3.83 3.91
N GLU A 243 26.08 -4.39 5.05
CA GLU A 243 25.47 -5.72 5.11
C GLU A 243 24.09 -5.72 4.45
N PRO A 244 23.81 -6.66 3.52
CA PRO A 244 22.50 -6.81 2.92
C PRO A 244 21.47 -7.31 3.94
N GLU A 245 20.23 -6.88 3.78
CA GLU A 245 19.09 -7.56 4.40
C GLU A 245 18.55 -8.63 3.46
N PHE A 246 18.06 -9.72 4.03
CA PHE A 246 17.66 -10.91 3.29
C PHE A 246 16.15 -11.09 3.31
N VAL A 247 15.57 -11.30 2.13
CA VAL A 247 14.14 -11.51 1.93
C VAL A 247 13.90 -12.97 1.56
N TYR A 248 13.27 -13.72 2.45
CA TYR A 248 13.21 -15.18 2.39
C TYR A 248 12.05 -15.70 1.54
N THR A 249 10.91 -15.02 1.62
CA THR A 249 9.65 -15.42 1.00
C THR A 249 8.59 -14.36 1.29
N PHE A 250 7.58 -14.25 0.41
CA PHE A 250 6.28 -13.71 0.77
C PHE A 250 5.57 -14.76 1.64
N LYS A 251 5.70 -14.69 2.96
CA LYS A 251 4.83 -15.46 3.86
C LYS A 251 3.45 -14.81 3.89
N GLU A 252 2.47 -15.53 4.44
CA GLU A 252 1.05 -15.17 4.50
C GLU A 252 0.73 -13.74 4.99
N LYS A 253 1.68 -13.02 5.59
CA LYS A 253 1.46 -11.67 6.15
C LYS A 253 2.40 -10.56 5.66
N ALA A 254 3.54 -10.85 5.01
CA ALA A 254 4.50 -9.84 4.50
C ALA A 254 5.72 -10.49 3.80
N MET A 255 6.61 -9.65 3.25
CA MET A 255 8.01 -10.01 3.00
C MET A 255 8.71 -10.28 4.36
N ASP A 256 9.22 -11.50 4.57
CA ASP A 256 10.02 -11.84 5.74
C ASP A 256 11.46 -11.30 5.53
N ILE A 257 11.69 -10.06 5.95
CA ILE A 257 12.98 -9.37 5.88
C ILE A 257 13.77 -9.65 7.16
N ARG A 258 14.99 -10.19 7.03
CA ARG A 258 15.88 -10.49 8.16
C ARG A 258 17.30 -9.97 7.94
N PRO A 259 18.05 -9.70 9.02
CA PRO A 259 19.44 -9.22 8.90
C PRO A 259 20.44 -10.30 8.47
N SER A 260 20.05 -11.56 8.42
CA SER A 260 20.93 -12.68 8.03
C SER A 260 20.15 -13.68 7.20
N ALA A 261 20.86 -14.60 6.54
CA ALA A 261 20.37 -15.79 5.84
C ALA A 261 21.39 -16.93 5.96
N PRO A 262 20.97 -18.20 5.86
CA PRO A 262 21.89 -19.33 5.82
C PRO A 262 22.87 -19.19 4.66
N ASP A 263 24.12 -19.56 4.92
CA ASP A 263 25.25 -19.33 4.00
C ASP A 263 25.18 -20.16 2.71
N ASP A 264 24.43 -21.27 2.76
CA ASP A 264 24.19 -22.21 1.66
C ASP A 264 22.94 -21.87 0.84
N TRP A 265 22.17 -20.86 1.24
CA TRP A 265 21.03 -20.38 0.45
C TRP A 265 21.49 -19.59 -0.76
N TYR A 266 20.67 -19.58 -1.80
CA TYR A 266 20.98 -19.00 -3.09
C TYR A 266 20.30 -17.64 -3.26
N VAL A 267 21.04 -16.66 -3.76
CA VAL A 267 20.47 -15.36 -4.14
C VAL A 267 19.71 -15.48 -5.46
N HIS A 268 18.49 -14.99 -5.49
CA HIS A 268 17.55 -15.12 -6.59
C HIS A 268 17.33 -13.82 -7.35
N ASN A 269 17.42 -12.71 -6.63
CA ASN A 269 17.26 -11.35 -7.12
C ASN A 269 17.69 -10.39 -5.99
N GLY A 270 17.67 -9.10 -6.24
CA GLY A 270 17.66 -8.11 -5.18
C GLY A 270 17.35 -6.71 -5.66
N ALA A 271 17.32 -5.78 -4.71
CA ALA A 271 17.11 -4.37 -4.99
C ALA A 271 17.79 -3.51 -3.94
N ILE A 272 17.98 -2.22 -4.21
CA ILE A 272 18.62 -1.28 -3.29
C ILE A 272 17.61 -0.27 -2.82
N THR A 273 17.44 -0.19 -1.50
CA THR A 273 16.66 0.86 -0.84
C THR A 273 17.27 2.24 -1.05
N ARG A 274 16.50 3.30 -0.90
CA ARG A 274 17.01 4.69 -1.00
C ARG A 274 18.02 5.04 0.08
N GLY A 275 18.02 4.28 1.19
CA GLY A 275 19.05 4.33 2.22
C GLY A 275 20.38 3.66 1.81
N GLY A 276 20.50 3.16 0.58
CA GLY A 276 21.69 2.48 0.06
C GLY A 276 21.87 1.05 0.58
N ARG A 277 20.90 0.52 1.36
CA ARG A 277 20.96 -0.85 1.87
C ARG A 277 20.42 -1.83 0.82
N PRO A 278 21.19 -2.86 0.43
CA PRO A 278 20.74 -3.88 -0.49
C PRO A 278 19.81 -4.89 0.19
N TYR A 279 18.72 -5.24 -0.48
CA TYR A 279 17.82 -6.35 -0.18
C TYR A 279 18.09 -7.49 -1.14
N LEU A 280 18.40 -8.67 -0.59
CA LEU A 280 18.65 -9.89 -1.36
C LEU A 280 17.51 -10.88 -1.17
N PHE A 281 16.82 -11.21 -2.26
CA PHE A 281 15.84 -12.30 -2.26
C PHE A 281 16.59 -13.62 -2.29
N VAL A 282 16.38 -14.48 -1.30
CA VAL A 282 17.13 -15.73 -1.12
C VAL A 282 16.22 -16.93 -0.94
N GLY A 283 16.70 -18.11 -1.31
CA GLY A 283 16.00 -19.37 -1.09
C GLY A 283 16.93 -20.58 -1.03
N ALA A 284 16.44 -21.67 -0.45
CA ALA A 284 17.21 -22.90 -0.24
C ALA A 284 17.60 -23.65 -1.53
N THR A 285 16.99 -23.31 -2.66
CA THR A 285 17.23 -23.98 -3.96
C THR A 285 17.47 -22.94 -5.04
N PRO A 286 18.45 -23.11 -5.93
CA PRO A 286 18.70 -22.15 -7.01
C PRO A 286 17.52 -22.11 -8.01
N TYR A 287 17.38 -21.01 -8.75
CA TYR A 287 16.46 -20.97 -9.88
C TYR A 287 16.93 -21.91 -10.98
N ALA A 288 16.04 -22.82 -11.40
CA ALA A 288 16.26 -23.70 -12.55
C ALA A 288 16.58 -22.92 -13.85
N ILE A 289 16.01 -21.73 -13.99
CA ILE A 289 16.33 -20.77 -15.04
C ILE A 289 16.44 -19.41 -14.34
N PRO A 290 17.65 -18.85 -14.13
CA PRO A 290 17.78 -17.52 -13.57
C PRO A 290 17.08 -16.50 -14.49
N PRO A 291 16.47 -15.43 -13.94
CA PRO A 291 15.97 -14.34 -14.77
C PRO A 291 17.13 -13.88 -15.68
N GLY A 292 16.83 -13.72 -16.98
CA GLY A 292 17.86 -13.62 -18.00
C GLY A 292 18.95 -12.64 -17.63
N ARG A 293 20.22 -13.09 -17.67
CA ARG A 293 21.39 -12.23 -17.49
C ARG A 293 21.24 -11.03 -18.42
N ARG A 294 21.01 -9.85 -17.86
CA ARG A 294 21.22 -8.63 -18.62
C ARG A 294 22.73 -8.46 -18.73
N ILE A 295 23.25 -8.45 -19.95
CA ILE A 295 24.61 -7.94 -20.17
C ILE A 295 24.55 -6.48 -19.73
N ILE A 296 25.28 -6.16 -18.66
CA ILE A 296 25.39 -4.79 -18.19
C ILE A 296 26.54 -4.17 -18.98
N ASP A 297 26.22 -3.18 -19.82
CA ASP A 297 27.20 -2.48 -20.64
C ASP A 297 28.31 -1.88 -19.77
N GLY A 298 29.57 -2.07 -20.16
CA GLY A 298 30.73 -1.53 -19.45
C GLY A 298 31.26 -2.39 -18.29
N CYS A 299 30.67 -3.56 -18.03
CA CYS A 299 31.27 -4.54 -17.14
C CYS A 299 32.37 -5.34 -17.85
N PRO A 300 33.52 -5.61 -17.19
CA PRO A 300 34.52 -6.51 -17.74
C PRO A 300 33.89 -7.88 -17.98
N ALA A 301 34.24 -8.52 -19.10
CA ALA A 301 33.88 -9.92 -19.31
C ALA A 301 34.54 -10.73 -18.19
N GLY A 302 33.73 -11.34 -17.34
CA GLY A 302 34.18 -12.27 -16.30
C GLY A 302 34.77 -13.54 -16.88
#